data_AF-A0A6J6UTX7-F1
#
_entry.id   AF-A0A6J6UTX7-F1
#
_cell.length_a   1.000
_cell.length_b   1.000
_cell.length_c   1.000
_cell.angle_alpha   90.00
_cell.angle_beta   90.00
_cell.angle_gamma   90.00
#
_symmetry.space_group_name_H-M   'P 1'
#
loop_
_entity.id
_entity.type
_entity.pdbx_description
1 polymer ?
#
loop_
_entity_poly.entity_id
_entity_poly.type
_entity_poly.pdbx_seq_one_letter_code
_entity_poly.pdbx_strand_id
1 'polypeptide(L)'
;MATTNFYEANAALFGKERLDVADLELMYQLEMTGEEFYYRLADRVGNPEAAELLRRNGVEEKAHARRLAKALSIKVGREWEPTAEQAALMDIPLPDQIDAKMFLGIVKGELGGDAGYQRWADNETDPEVQKLLRLNGREETIHAGRAQQVYDLLSK
;
A
#
# COMPACT_ATOMS: atom_id res chain seq x y z
N MET A 1 -23.67 -1.22 3.90
CA MET A 1 -22.47 -0.54 3.37
C MET A 1 -21.50 -1.64 2.98
N ALA A 2 -20.92 -1.61 1.78
CA ALA A 2 -20.07 -2.71 1.33
C ALA A 2 -18.83 -2.79 2.23
N THR A 3 -18.76 -3.88 2.98
CA THR A 3 -17.77 -4.27 3.99
C THR A 3 -16.52 -4.85 3.34
N THR A 4 -15.92 -4.15 2.38
CA THR A 4 -14.73 -4.64 1.67
C THR A 4 -13.53 -4.51 2.60
N ASN A 5 -12.87 -5.61 2.93
CA ASN A 5 -11.65 -5.57 3.74
C ASN A 5 -10.41 -5.23 2.89
N PHE A 6 -9.29 -4.91 3.55
CA PHE A 6 -8.03 -4.53 2.92
C PHE A 6 -7.58 -5.48 1.79
N TYR A 7 -7.71 -6.79 1.99
CA TYR A 7 -7.28 -7.79 1.00
C TYR A 7 -8.22 -7.87 -0.21
N GLU A 8 -9.53 -7.74 0.02
CA GLU A 8 -10.53 -7.72 -1.06
C GLU A 8 -10.40 -6.46 -1.93
N ALA A 9 -10.14 -5.31 -1.30
CA ALA A 9 -9.89 -4.05 -2.00
C ALA A 9 -8.63 -4.14 -2.88
N ASN A 10 -7.53 -4.69 -2.36
CA ASN A 10 -6.34 -4.93 -3.15
C ASN A 10 -6.61 -5.91 -4.31
N ALA A 11 -7.38 -6.97 -4.07
CA ALA A 11 -7.74 -7.93 -5.11
C ALA A 11 -8.60 -7.30 -6.23
N ALA A 12 -9.43 -6.31 -5.93
CA ALA A 12 -10.25 -5.61 -6.92
C ALA A 12 -9.42 -4.82 -7.96
N LEU A 13 -8.18 -4.48 -7.62
CA LEU A 13 -7.25 -3.80 -8.52
C LEU A 13 -6.46 -4.77 -9.41
N PHE A 14 -6.47 -6.06 -9.06
CA PHE A 14 -5.72 -7.07 -9.79
C PHE A 14 -6.22 -7.21 -11.24
N GLY A 15 -5.29 -7.13 -12.18
CA GLY A 15 -5.60 -7.27 -13.61
C GLY A 15 -6.11 -6.00 -14.29
N LYS A 16 -6.32 -4.90 -13.56
CA LYS A 16 -6.57 -3.60 -14.20
C LYS A 16 -5.35 -3.11 -14.96
N GLU A 17 -5.56 -2.67 -16.20
CA GLU A 17 -4.50 -2.09 -17.03
C GLU A 17 -4.32 -0.58 -16.77
N ARG A 18 -5.40 0.11 -16.39
CA ARG A 18 -5.42 1.55 -16.11
C ARG A 18 -6.20 1.82 -14.83
N LEU A 19 -5.87 2.93 -14.17
CA LEU A 19 -6.61 3.44 -13.02
C LEU A 19 -7.44 4.65 -13.45
N ASP A 20 -8.75 4.54 -13.26
CA ASP A 20 -9.64 5.70 -13.31
C ASP A 20 -9.66 6.45 -11.96
N VAL A 21 -10.56 7.43 -11.82
CA VAL A 21 -10.68 8.21 -10.58
C VAL A 21 -11.11 7.32 -9.40
N ALA A 22 -12.09 6.43 -9.60
CA ALA A 22 -12.57 5.57 -8.52
C ALA A 22 -11.49 4.56 -8.08
N ASP A 23 -10.71 4.06 -9.03
CA ASP A 23 -9.58 3.17 -8.74
C ASP A 23 -8.48 3.88 -7.94
N LEU A 24 -8.16 5.14 -8.26
CA LEU A 24 -7.20 5.93 -7.49
C LEU A 24 -7.72 6.30 -6.10
N GLU A 25 -9.03 6.52 -5.93
CA GLU A 25 -9.65 6.73 -4.62
C GLU A 25 -9.56 5.46 -3.76
N LEU A 26 -9.78 4.29 -4.36
CA LEU A 26 -9.59 3.00 -3.68
C LEU A 26 -8.12 2.78 -3.30
N MET A 27 -7.19 3.06 -4.21
CA MET A 27 -5.75 3.02 -3.93
C MET A 27 -5.39 3.97 -2.78
N TYR A 28 -5.90 5.20 -2.77
CA TYR A 28 -5.66 6.15 -1.68
C TYR A 28 -6.04 5.56 -0.32
N GLN A 29 -7.23 4.96 -0.24
CA GLN A 29 -7.72 4.34 0.98
C GLN A 29 -6.89 3.10 1.37
N LEU A 30 -6.43 2.32 0.39
CA LEU A 30 -5.51 1.20 0.61
C LEU A 30 -4.18 1.65 1.21
N GLU A 31 -3.53 2.67 0.64
CA GLU A 31 -2.25 3.19 1.16
C GLU A 31 -2.40 3.77 2.58
N MET A 32 -3.49 4.49 2.84
CA MET A 32 -3.80 4.96 4.20
C MET A 32 -4.02 3.79 5.18
N THR A 33 -4.63 2.70 4.71
CA THR A 33 -4.81 1.47 5.50
C THR A 33 -3.50 0.69 5.64
N GLY A 34 -2.59 0.79 4.66
CA GLY A 34 -1.25 0.20 4.68
C GLY A 34 -0.39 0.70 5.84
N GLU A 35 -0.46 2.01 6.13
CA GLU A 35 0.21 2.60 7.32
C GLU A 35 -0.22 1.85 8.60
N GLU A 36 -1.53 1.72 8.81
CA GLU A 36 -2.11 1.03 9.96
C GLU A 36 -1.81 -0.47 9.96
N PHE A 37 -1.82 -1.13 8.79
CA PHE A 37 -1.42 -2.53 8.64
C PHE A 37 0.00 -2.76 9.18
N TYR A 38 0.94 -1.93 8.76
CA TYR A 38 2.33 -2.02 9.19
C TYR A 38 2.53 -1.70 10.68
N TYR A 39 1.80 -0.73 11.23
CA TYR A 39 1.83 -0.45 12.67
C TYR A 39 1.26 -1.61 13.49
N ARG A 40 0.14 -2.21 13.07
CA ARG A 40 -0.42 -3.40 13.75
C ARG A 40 0.53 -4.60 13.71
N LEU A 41 1.24 -4.82 12.60
CA LEU A 41 2.29 -5.82 12.55
C LEU A 41 3.41 -5.49 13.53
N ALA A 42 3.89 -4.25 13.54
CA ALA A 42 4.96 -3.80 14.42
C ALA A 42 4.64 -3.98 15.92
N ASP A 43 3.36 -3.81 16.29
CA ASP A 43 2.92 -3.97 17.68
C ASP A 43 2.78 -5.44 18.09
N ARG A 44 2.59 -6.36 17.13
CA ARG A 44 2.38 -7.80 17.39
C ARG A 44 3.61 -8.68 17.13
N VAL A 45 4.61 -8.17 16.41
CA VAL A 45 5.76 -8.97 15.92
C VAL A 45 6.70 -9.46 17.04
N GLY A 46 6.63 -8.86 18.24
CA GLY A 46 7.38 -9.32 19.41
C GLY A 46 8.91 -9.16 19.33
N ASN A 47 9.42 -8.53 18.28
CA ASN A 47 10.84 -8.24 18.07
C ASN A 47 11.04 -6.74 17.79
N PRO A 48 11.80 -5.99 18.63
CA PRO A 48 11.96 -4.54 18.49
C PRO A 48 12.59 -4.08 17.16
N GLU A 49 13.58 -4.81 16.65
CA GLU A 49 14.27 -4.48 15.40
C GLU A 49 13.33 -4.69 14.20
N ALA A 50 12.59 -5.80 14.19
CA ALA A 50 11.55 -6.04 13.20
C ALA A 50 10.45 -4.97 13.26
N ALA A 51 10.02 -4.59 14.46
CA ALA A 51 8.99 -3.56 14.64
C ALA A 51 9.43 -2.18 14.11
N GLU A 52 10.72 -1.83 14.24
CA GLU A 52 11.25 -0.59 13.65
C GLU A 52 11.20 -0.60 12.12
N LEU A 53 11.60 -1.72 11.50
CA LEU A 53 11.52 -1.89 10.04
C LEU A 53 10.09 -1.73 9.52
N LEU A 54 9.12 -2.33 10.22
CA LEU A 54 7.70 -2.24 9.85
C LEU A 54 7.14 -0.83 9.99
N ARG A 55 7.49 -0.10 11.06
CA ARG A 55 7.07 1.30 11.22
C ARG A 55 7.62 2.20 10.11
N ARG A 56 8.83 1.91 9.60
CA ARG A 56 9.39 2.66 8.47
C ARG A 56 8.56 2.46 7.19
N ASN A 57 8.14 1.23 6.88
CA ASN A 57 7.20 0.98 5.78
C ASN A 57 5.90 1.77 6.01
N GLY A 58 5.30 1.66 7.20
CA GLY A 58 4.04 2.37 7.49
C GLY A 58 4.09 3.89 7.29
N VAL A 59 5.20 4.55 7.66
CA VAL A 59 5.39 5.99 7.40
C VAL A 59 5.47 6.30 5.90
N GLU A 60 6.10 5.42 5.12
CA GLU A 60 6.26 5.57 3.67
C GLU A 60 4.93 5.35 2.92
N GLU A 61 4.04 4.46 3.40
CA GLU A 61 2.69 4.29 2.83
C GLU A 61 1.86 5.59 2.85
N LYS A 62 2.00 6.40 3.90
CA LYS A 62 1.35 7.71 3.95
C LYS A 62 1.84 8.63 2.82
N ALA A 63 3.10 8.49 2.40
CA ALA A 63 3.62 9.22 1.25
C ALA A 63 3.00 8.70 -0.06
N HIS A 64 2.77 7.40 -0.19
CA HIS A 64 2.05 6.82 -1.33
C HIS A 64 0.66 7.43 -1.48
N ALA A 65 -0.12 7.44 -0.39
CA ALA A 65 -1.46 8.04 -0.35
C ALA A 65 -1.44 9.51 -0.80
N ARG A 66 -0.48 10.31 -0.33
CA ARG A 66 -0.34 11.71 -0.74
C ARG A 66 -0.05 11.87 -2.23
N ARG A 67 0.76 10.98 -2.82
CA ARG A 67 1.04 11.01 -4.27
C ARG A 67 -0.19 10.59 -5.08
N LEU A 68 -1.02 9.68 -4.57
CA LEU A 68 -2.30 9.32 -5.18
C LEU A 68 -3.31 10.47 -5.12
N ALA A 69 -3.41 11.18 -4.00
CA ALA A 69 -4.24 12.39 -3.90
C ALA A 69 -3.81 13.48 -4.90
N LYS A 70 -2.51 13.62 -5.14
CA LYS A 70 -1.98 14.49 -6.20
C LYS A 70 -2.38 13.98 -7.59
N ALA A 71 -2.25 12.69 -7.87
CA ALA A 71 -2.68 12.09 -9.13
C ALA A 71 -4.18 12.27 -9.40
N LEU A 72 -5.01 12.11 -8.36
CA LEU A 72 -6.44 12.40 -8.39
C LEU A 72 -6.72 13.84 -8.76
N SER A 73 -6.04 14.79 -8.08
CA SER A 73 -6.19 16.22 -8.36
C SER A 73 -5.90 16.56 -9.83
N ILE A 74 -4.88 15.93 -10.41
CA ILE A 74 -4.55 16.08 -11.83
C ILE A 74 -5.70 15.55 -12.70
N LYS A 75 -6.17 14.33 -12.45
CA LYS A 75 -7.24 13.72 -13.26
C LYS A 75 -8.57 14.46 -13.20
N VAL A 76 -8.93 15.02 -12.03
CA VAL A 76 -10.19 15.76 -11.87
C VAL A 76 -10.07 17.24 -12.23
N GLY A 77 -8.87 17.73 -12.52
CA GLY A 77 -8.61 19.12 -12.94
C GLY A 77 -8.77 20.16 -11.82
N ARG A 78 -8.79 19.74 -10.56
CA ARG A 78 -8.90 20.60 -9.37
C ARG A 78 -8.27 19.90 -8.17
N GLU A 79 -7.98 20.63 -7.11
CA GLU A 79 -7.57 20.02 -5.84
C GLU A 79 -8.62 19.00 -5.38
N TRP A 80 -8.15 17.79 -5.11
CA TRP A 80 -8.92 16.70 -4.56
C TRP A 80 -8.52 16.52 -3.09
N GLU A 81 -9.53 16.43 -2.24
CA GLU A 81 -9.38 16.07 -0.83
C GLU A 81 -10.33 14.90 -0.55
N PRO A 82 -9.93 13.94 0.30
CA PRO A 82 -10.78 12.81 0.63
C PRO A 82 -12.00 13.30 1.41
N THR A 83 -13.16 12.77 1.08
CA THR A 83 -14.33 12.82 1.97
C THR A 83 -14.07 11.98 3.22
N ALA A 84 -14.90 12.16 4.27
CA ALA A 84 -14.79 11.35 5.48
C ALA A 84 -14.90 9.84 5.21
N GLU A 85 -15.69 9.44 4.20
CA GLU A 85 -15.81 8.03 3.78
C GLU A 85 -14.53 7.52 3.11
N GLN A 86 -13.94 8.30 2.20
CA GLN A 86 -12.69 7.95 1.50
C GLN A 86 -11.47 7.97 2.44
N ALA A 87 -11.53 8.75 3.52
CA ALA A 87 -10.51 8.77 4.57
C ALA A 87 -10.68 7.65 5.61
N ALA A 88 -11.80 6.92 5.62
CA ALA A 88 -12.03 5.86 6.57
C ALA A 88 -11.13 4.66 6.27
N LEU A 89 -10.47 4.10 7.28
CA LEU A 89 -9.61 2.92 7.09
C LEU A 89 -10.46 1.66 6.88
N MET A 90 -9.96 0.75 6.05
CA MET A 90 -10.59 -0.55 5.85
C MET A 90 -10.33 -1.49 7.04
N ASP A 91 -11.15 -2.54 7.16
CA ASP A 91 -10.83 -3.61 8.11
C ASP A 91 -9.58 -4.38 7.68
N ILE A 92 -8.76 -4.74 8.66
CA ILE A 92 -7.47 -5.41 8.48
C ILE A 92 -7.50 -6.71 9.28
N PRO A 93 -7.89 -7.84 8.65
CA PRO A 93 -7.96 -9.12 9.34
C PRO A 93 -6.55 -9.69 9.52
N LEU A 94 -5.88 -9.28 10.59
CA LEU A 94 -4.59 -9.82 11.03
C LEU A 94 -4.79 -10.87 12.14
N PRO A 95 -4.05 -11.99 12.10
CA PRO A 95 -4.05 -12.95 13.19
C PRO A 95 -3.52 -12.34 14.50
N ASP A 96 -3.88 -12.94 15.62
CA ASP A 96 -3.43 -12.50 16.95
C ASP A 96 -1.92 -12.67 17.13
N GLN A 97 -1.35 -13.71 16.52
CA GLN A 97 0.09 -13.99 16.52
C GLN A 97 0.68 -13.81 15.12
N ILE A 98 1.83 -13.15 15.05
CA ILE A 98 2.58 -12.95 13.81
C ILE A 98 3.66 -14.02 13.70
N ASP A 99 3.51 -14.93 12.74
CA ASP A 99 4.54 -15.91 12.39
C ASP A 99 5.49 -15.34 11.34
N ALA A 100 6.78 -15.70 11.42
CA ALA A 100 7.80 -15.32 10.46
C ALA A 100 7.35 -15.58 9.02
N LYS A 101 6.75 -16.76 8.75
CA LYS A 101 6.33 -17.15 7.39
C LYS A 101 5.30 -16.22 6.74
N MET A 102 4.55 -15.45 7.53
CA MET A 102 3.61 -14.46 6.99
C MET A 102 4.33 -13.38 6.17
N PHE A 103 5.56 -13.04 6.53
CA PHE A 103 6.34 -12.02 5.83
C PHE A 103 6.71 -12.44 4.41
N LEU A 104 6.77 -13.73 4.08
CA LEU A 104 6.92 -14.18 2.69
C LEU A 104 5.69 -13.79 1.83
N GLY A 105 4.50 -13.80 2.43
CA GLY A 105 3.28 -13.31 1.81
C GLY A 105 3.29 -11.79 1.62
N ILE A 106 3.77 -11.06 2.63
CA ILE A 106 3.92 -9.59 2.56
C ILE A 106 4.93 -9.21 1.47
N VAL A 107 6.11 -9.82 1.44
CA VAL A 107 7.11 -9.62 0.36
C VAL A 107 6.49 -9.81 -1.02
N LYS A 108 5.70 -10.87 -1.22
CA LYS A 108 5.00 -11.10 -2.48
C LYS A 108 3.96 -10.01 -2.77
N GLY A 109 3.25 -9.54 -1.75
CA GLY A 109 2.29 -8.43 -1.85
C GLY A 109 2.97 -7.15 -2.34
N GLU A 110 4.05 -6.74 -1.68
CA GLU A 110 4.84 -5.56 -2.00
C GLU A 110 5.40 -5.58 -3.43
N LEU A 111 6.01 -6.71 -3.83
CA LEU A 111 6.50 -6.88 -5.21
C LEU A 111 5.36 -6.88 -6.23
N GLY A 112 4.18 -7.38 -5.84
CA GLY A 112 2.95 -7.27 -6.62
C GLY A 112 2.48 -5.83 -6.77
N GLY A 113 2.59 -5.04 -5.69
CA GLY A 113 2.32 -3.60 -5.65
C GLY A 113 3.20 -2.83 -6.63
N ASP A 114 4.53 -3.03 -6.60
CA ASP A 114 5.44 -2.43 -7.58
C ASP A 114 5.02 -2.79 -9.01
N ALA A 115 4.83 -4.08 -9.29
CA ALA A 115 4.43 -4.53 -10.62
C ALA A 115 3.09 -3.93 -11.08
N GLY A 116 2.15 -3.71 -10.16
CA GLY A 116 0.90 -3.00 -10.40
C GLY A 116 1.15 -1.54 -10.77
N TYR A 117 1.87 -0.80 -9.92
CA TYR A 117 2.23 0.59 -10.13
C TYR A 117 2.98 0.83 -11.45
N GLN A 118 3.96 -0.01 -11.80
CA GLN A 118 4.66 0.12 -13.09
C GLN A 118 3.70 -0.10 -14.26
N ARG A 119 2.83 -1.12 -14.20
CA ARG A 119 1.86 -1.40 -15.27
C ARG A 119 0.88 -0.25 -15.47
N TRP A 120 0.34 0.31 -14.38
CA TRP A 120 -0.57 1.44 -14.47
C TRP A 120 0.13 2.69 -14.99
N ALA A 121 1.40 2.91 -14.60
CA ALA A 121 2.21 3.98 -15.16
C ALA A 121 2.49 3.79 -16.66
N ASP A 122 2.76 2.57 -17.13
CA ASP A 122 2.98 2.29 -18.56
C ASP A 122 1.75 2.60 -19.42
N ASN A 123 0.55 2.51 -18.84
CA ASN A 123 -0.72 2.77 -19.53
C ASN A 123 -1.34 4.14 -19.19
N GLU A 124 -0.71 4.93 -18.33
CA GLU A 124 -1.16 6.30 -18.05
C GLU A 124 -0.73 7.24 -19.19
N THR A 125 -1.52 8.26 -19.49
CA THR A 125 -1.22 9.26 -20.54
C THR A 125 -0.68 10.57 -19.98
N ASP A 126 -1.02 10.92 -18.74
CA ASP A 126 -0.48 12.10 -18.08
C ASP A 126 0.93 11.82 -17.52
N PRO A 127 1.98 12.52 -17.99
CA PRO A 127 3.36 12.22 -17.61
C PRO A 127 3.67 12.49 -16.14
N GLU A 128 2.96 13.40 -15.47
CA GLU A 128 3.16 13.63 -14.03
C GLU A 128 2.49 12.51 -13.23
N VAL A 129 1.29 12.05 -13.63
CA VAL A 129 0.66 10.88 -13.00
C VAL A 129 1.54 9.63 -13.18
N GLN A 130 2.08 9.39 -14.38
CA GLN A 130 3.05 8.30 -14.61
C GLN A 130 4.20 8.34 -13.61
N LYS A 131 4.82 9.52 -13.44
CA LYS A 131 5.97 9.70 -12.54
C LYS A 131 5.60 9.40 -11.09
N LEU A 132 4.42 9.84 -10.63
CA LEU A 132 3.94 9.60 -9.27
C LEU A 132 3.73 8.10 -9.02
N LEU A 133 3.05 7.41 -9.94
CA LEU A 133 2.83 5.96 -9.85
C LEU A 133 4.16 5.18 -9.81
N ARG A 134 5.12 5.52 -10.69
CA ARG A 134 6.44 4.85 -10.67
C ARG A 134 7.22 5.09 -9.39
N LEU A 135 7.00 6.21 -8.71
CA LEU A 135 7.68 6.50 -7.46
C LEU A 135 7.14 5.61 -6.34
N ASN A 136 5.82 5.47 -6.22
CA ASN A 136 5.22 4.52 -5.27
C ASN A 136 5.73 3.10 -5.54
N GLY A 137 5.64 2.61 -6.79
CA GLY A 137 6.10 1.25 -7.10
C GLY A 137 7.54 0.95 -6.70
N ARG A 138 8.47 1.90 -6.92
CA ARG A 138 9.87 1.73 -6.47
C ARG A 138 10.00 1.66 -4.95
N GLU A 139 9.18 2.40 -4.21
CA GLU A 139 9.14 2.36 -2.75
C GLU A 139 8.57 1.01 -2.24
N GLU A 140 7.61 0.40 -2.94
CA GLU A 140 7.14 -0.97 -2.61
C GLU A 140 8.25 -2.03 -2.70
N THR A 141 9.15 -1.91 -3.67
CA THR A 141 10.33 -2.81 -3.73
C THR A 141 11.23 -2.63 -2.49
N ILE A 142 11.32 -1.43 -1.93
CA ILE A 142 12.04 -1.18 -0.67
C ILE A 142 11.27 -1.80 0.50
N HIS A 143 9.94 -1.65 0.53
CA HIS A 143 9.08 -2.27 1.53
C HIS A 143 9.23 -3.79 1.56
N ALA A 144 9.24 -4.44 0.39
CA ALA A 144 9.52 -5.86 0.23
C ALA A 144 10.86 -6.24 0.84
N GLY A 145 11.91 -5.45 0.58
CA GLY A 145 13.24 -5.67 1.15
C GLY A 145 13.26 -5.60 2.68
N ARG A 146 12.49 -4.68 3.30
CA ARG A 146 12.37 -4.61 4.76
C ARG A 146 11.53 -5.76 5.32
N ALA A 147 10.44 -6.15 4.65
CA ALA A 147 9.64 -7.32 5.04
C ALA A 147 10.47 -8.62 5.00
N GLN A 148 11.36 -8.77 4.02
CA GLN A 148 12.30 -9.90 3.96
C GLN A 148 13.28 -9.89 5.13
N GLN A 149 13.82 -8.72 5.51
CA GLN A 149 14.66 -8.61 6.70
C GLN A 149 13.92 -9.00 7.99
N VAL A 150 12.63 -8.65 8.09
CA VAL A 150 11.79 -9.09 9.22
C VAL A 150 11.65 -10.61 9.25
N TYR A 151 11.37 -11.26 8.10
CA TYR A 151 11.37 -12.72 8.01
C TYR A 151 12.68 -13.32 8.53
N ASP A 152 13.82 -12.79 8.09
CA ASP A 152 15.15 -13.27 8.45
C ASP A 152 15.45 -13.07 9.95
N LEU A 153 14.94 -12.01 10.58
CA LEU A 153 15.08 -11.75 12.02
C LEU A 153 14.27 -12.72 12.87
N LEU A 154 13.08 -13.09 12.42
CA LEU A 154 12.16 -13.95 13.17
C LEU A 154 12.38 -15.45 12.94
N SER A 155 13.12 -15.82 11.89
CA SER A 155 13.43 -17.21 11.54
C SER A 155 14.74 -17.73 12.15
N LYS A 156 15.38 -16.94 13.02
CA LYS A 156 16.58 -17.31 13.78
C LYS A 156 16.23 -17.95 15.10
#